data_AF-A0AAN7USU1-F1
#
_entry.id   AF-A0AAN7USU1-F1
#
_cell.length_a   1.000
_cell.length_b   1.000
_cell.length_c   1.000
_cell.angle_alpha   90.00
_cell.angle_beta   90.00
_cell.angle_gamma   90.00
#
_symmetry.space_group_name_H-M   'P 1'
#
loop_
_entity.id
_entity.type
_entity.pdbx_description
1 polymer ?
#
loop_
_entity_poly.entity_id
_entity_poly.type
_entity_poly.pdbx_seq_one_letter_code
_entity_poly.pdbx_strand_id
1 'polypeptide(L)'
;MSNQMAIVPAQLGFLAIFNPSLGATDETIDDQIVYYASVNTQSQKRRHRSRGKPTADVSQEERNERLRQIGLAQGMVEFSRGFSNGEPVNTIETEKTRVVLQEVEPSWWILAVRRHTHV
;
A
#
# COMPACT_ATOMS: atom_id res chain seq x y z
N MET A 1 5.55 -12.91 38.08
CA MET A 1 5.65 -12.84 36.61
C MET A 1 4.52 -11.97 36.11
N SER A 2 4.74 -10.67 35.94
CA SER A 2 3.72 -9.74 35.44
C SER A 2 3.91 -9.62 33.94
N ASN A 3 2.95 -10.13 33.15
CA ASN A 3 2.87 -9.83 31.72
C ASN A 3 2.39 -8.38 31.61
N GLN A 4 3.32 -7.42 31.59
CA GLN A 4 3.00 -6.02 31.31
C GLN A 4 2.42 -5.94 29.90
N MET A 5 1.19 -5.41 29.77
CA MET A 5 0.60 -5.08 28.48
C MET A 5 1.51 -4.08 27.76
N ALA A 6 2.28 -4.58 26.80
CA ALA A 6 3.30 -3.80 26.13
C ALA A 6 2.66 -2.95 25.03
N ILE A 7 2.61 -1.64 25.26
CA ILE A 7 2.11 -0.67 24.28
C ILE A 7 2.92 -0.77 22.99
N VAL A 8 2.26 -1.07 21.88
CA VAL A 8 2.85 -1.07 20.54
C VAL A 8 2.62 0.31 19.90
N PRO A 9 3.67 1.12 19.65
CA PRO A 9 3.50 2.45 19.07
C PRO A 9 2.99 2.38 17.63
N ALA A 10 2.36 3.47 17.19
CA ALA A 10 1.97 3.65 15.80
C ALA A 10 3.18 3.44 14.88
N GLN A 11 2.98 2.63 13.85
CA GLN A 11 4.03 2.23 12.91
C GLN A 11 3.48 2.18 11.50
N LEU A 12 4.34 2.36 10.51
CA LEU A 12 3.97 2.11 9.12
C LEU A 12 3.51 0.65 8.99
N GLY A 13 2.36 0.39 8.39
CA GLY A 13 1.90 -0.95 8.02
C GLY A 13 2.52 -1.37 6.69
N PHE A 14 2.27 -0.56 5.66
CA PHE A 14 2.94 -0.66 4.37
C PHE A 14 2.98 0.71 3.66
N LEU A 15 3.87 0.80 2.67
CA LEU A 15 3.98 1.90 1.72
C LEU A 15 4.13 1.31 0.32
N ALA A 16 3.36 1.86 -0.61
CA ALA A 16 3.42 1.53 -2.02
C ALA A 16 3.55 2.79 -2.87
N ILE A 17 4.29 2.68 -3.97
CA ILE A 17 4.30 3.65 -5.06
C ILE A 17 3.81 2.92 -6.30
N PHE A 18 2.75 3.42 -6.91
CA PHE A 18 2.14 2.78 -8.06
C PHE A 18 1.72 3.78 -9.14
N ASN A 19 1.63 3.28 -10.36
CA ASN A 19 1.11 4.02 -11.50
C ASN A 19 0.16 3.12 -12.30
N PRO A 20 -1.16 3.40 -12.31
CA PRO A 20 -2.14 2.60 -13.04
C PRO A 20 -1.86 2.46 -14.54
N SER A 21 -1.19 3.45 -15.15
CA SER A 21 -0.89 3.43 -16.59
C SER A 21 0.17 2.40 -16.98
N LEU A 22 0.94 1.87 -16.02
CA LEU A 22 1.98 0.86 -16.29
C LEU A 22 1.45 -0.57 -16.40
N GLY A 23 0.19 -0.81 -16.03
CA GLY A 23 -0.43 -2.14 -16.09
C GLY A 23 -1.89 -2.05 -16.51
N ALA A 24 -2.14 -1.60 -17.73
CA ALA A 24 -3.48 -1.34 -18.25
C ALA A 24 -4.31 -2.61 -18.55
N THR A 25 -3.73 -3.80 -18.40
CA THR A 25 -4.39 -5.09 -18.65
C THR A 25 -4.29 -6.01 -17.43
N ASP A 26 -5.13 -7.05 -17.38
CA ASP A 26 -5.12 -8.03 -16.29
C ASP A 26 -3.76 -8.76 -16.20
N GLU A 27 -3.14 -9.05 -17.35
CA GLU A 27 -1.83 -9.72 -17.42
C GLU A 27 -0.67 -8.83 -16.94
N THR A 28 -0.86 -7.51 -16.98
CA THR A 28 0.18 -6.51 -16.65
C THR A 28 -0.11 -5.76 -15.35
N ILE A 29 -1.16 -6.12 -14.61
CA ILE A 29 -1.61 -5.40 -13.41
C ILE A 29 -0.51 -5.30 -12.33
N ASP A 30 0.37 -6.31 -12.27
CA ASP A 30 1.53 -6.33 -11.38
C ASP A 30 2.54 -5.21 -11.66
N ASP A 31 2.61 -4.73 -12.91
CA ASP A 31 3.57 -3.72 -13.37
C ASP A 31 3.18 -2.31 -12.92
N GLN A 32 1.94 -2.13 -12.42
CA GLN A 32 1.52 -0.89 -11.80
C GLN A 32 2.32 -0.59 -10.52
N ILE A 33 2.82 -1.61 -9.82
CA ILE A 33 3.50 -1.44 -8.53
C ILE A 33 5.00 -1.26 -8.76
N VAL A 34 5.50 -0.04 -8.58
CA VAL A 34 6.92 0.32 -8.77
C VAL A 34 7.71 0.16 -7.47
N TYR A 35 7.06 0.34 -6.33
CA TYR A 35 7.67 0.13 -5.01
C TYR A 35 6.66 -0.44 -4.03
N TYR A 36 7.11 -1.37 -3.18
CA TYR A 36 6.33 -1.88 -2.07
C TYR A 36 7.21 -2.26 -0.88
N ALA A 37 6.89 -1.70 0.29
CA ALA A 37 7.53 -2.02 1.56
C ALA A 37 6.48 -2.19 2.68
N SER A 38 6.72 -3.13 3.58
CA SER A 38 5.89 -3.43 4.74
C SER A 38 6.78 -3.87 5.90
N VAL A 39 6.31 -3.76 7.14
CA VAL A 39 7.07 -4.16 8.33
C VAL A 39 7.54 -5.61 8.25
N ASN A 40 6.72 -6.49 7.66
CA ASN A 40 7.08 -7.91 7.50
C ASN A 40 8.11 -8.13 6.39
N THR A 41 8.20 -7.23 5.40
CA THR A 41 9.13 -7.37 4.27
C THR A 41 10.48 -6.69 4.50
N GLN A 42 10.56 -5.74 5.43
CA GLN A 42 11.82 -5.07 5.79
C GLN A 42 12.82 -6.01 6.49
N SER A 43 12.35 -7.00 7.25
CA SER A 43 13.20 -7.98 7.92
C SER A 43 13.82 -9.00 6.94
N GLN A 44 13.09 -9.36 5.87
CA GLN A 44 13.55 -10.31 4.86
C GLN A 44 14.42 -9.67 3.76
N LYS A 45 14.15 -8.42 3.36
CA LYS A 45 14.79 -7.79 2.18
C LYS A 45 16.20 -7.20 2.40
N ARG A 46 16.77 -7.24 3.61
CA ARG A 46 18.17 -6.80 3.82
C ARG A 46 19.22 -7.68 3.10
N ARG A 47 18.83 -8.83 2.53
CA ARG A 47 19.76 -9.80 1.90
C ARG A 47 19.60 -9.97 0.38
N HIS A 48 18.59 -9.38 -0.26
CA HIS A 48 18.37 -9.51 -1.71
C HIS A 48 17.74 -8.24 -2.28
N ARG A 49 18.57 -7.23 -2.54
CA ARG A 49 18.19 -6.13 -3.45
C ARG A 49 18.43 -6.60 -4.88
N SER A 50 17.59 -7.50 -5.39
CA SER A 50 17.51 -7.69 -6.84
C SER A 50 16.86 -6.42 -7.42
N ARG A 51 17.32 -5.98 -8.59
CA ARG A 51 16.69 -4.89 -9.37
C ARG A 51 15.40 -5.38 -10.06
N GLY A 52 14.75 -6.40 -9.51
CA GLY A 52 13.58 -7.08 -10.08
C GLY A 52 12.27 -6.35 -9.77
N LYS A 53 11.20 -6.75 -10.48
CA LYS A 53 9.85 -6.21 -10.24
C LYS A 53 9.43 -6.47 -8.79
N PRO A 54 8.78 -5.52 -8.10
CA PRO A 54 8.41 -5.69 -6.69
C PRO A 54 7.59 -6.96 -6.42
N THR A 55 6.85 -7.42 -7.42
CA THR A 55 5.97 -8.61 -7.41
C THR A 55 6.64 -9.92 -7.86
N ALA A 56 7.88 -9.89 -8.36
CA ALA A 56 8.54 -11.08 -8.93
C ALA A 56 9.11 -12.04 -7.88
N ASP A 57 9.72 -11.50 -6.81
CA ASP A 57 10.44 -12.30 -5.81
C ASP A 57 9.62 -12.56 -4.53
N VAL A 58 8.29 -12.59 -4.64
CA VAL A 58 7.37 -12.72 -3.50
C VAL A 58 6.42 -13.90 -3.68
N SER A 59 5.85 -14.41 -2.58
CA SER A 59 4.86 -15.48 -2.67
C SER A 59 3.62 -15.01 -3.44
N GLN A 60 2.91 -15.96 -4.05
CA GLN A 60 1.63 -15.69 -4.73
C GLN A 60 0.62 -14.99 -3.80
N GLU A 61 0.56 -15.40 -2.54
CA GLU A 61 -0.32 -14.81 -1.53
C GLU A 61 0.03 -13.35 -1.25
N GLU A 62 1.32 -13.05 -1.11
CA GLU A 62 1.79 -11.69 -0.90
C GLU A 62 1.56 -10.82 -2.13
N ARG A 63 1.79 -11.35 -3.33
CA ARG A 63 1.47 -10.64 -4.58
C ARG A 63 -0.02 -10.28 -4.65
N ASN A 64 -0.89 -11.26 -4.42
CA ASN A 64 -2.34 -11.06 -4.42
C ASN A 64 -2.78 -10.02 -3.38
N GLU A 65 -2.16 -10.00 -2.19
CA GLU A 65 -2.45 -9.00 -1.16
C GLU A 65 -2.07 -7.59 -1.60
N ARG A 66 -0.89 -7.42 -2.21
CA ARG A 66 -0.45 -6.13 -2.75
C ARG A 66 -1.41 -5.62 -3.81
N LEU A 67 -1.82 -6.48 -4.75
CA LEU A 67 -2.79 -6.13 -5.79
C LEU A 67 -4.15 -5.72 -5.19
N ARG A 68 -4.66 -6.46 -4.20
CA ARG A 68 -5.92 -6.10 -3.51
C ARG A 68 -5.84 -4.72 -2.87
N GLN A 69 -4.74 -4.40 -2.20
CA GLN A 69 -4.56 -3.11 -1.54
C GLN A 69 -4.53 -1.94 -2.54
N ILE A 70 -3.83 -2.13 -3.67
CA ILE A 70 -3.74 -1.11 -4.72
C ILE A 70 -5.06 -0.97 -5.46
N GLY A 71 -5.69 -2.08 -5.83
CA GLY A 71 -7.01 -2.08 -6.48
C GLY A 71 -8.09 -1.43 -5.60
N LEU A 72 -8.09 -1.67 -4.29
CA LEU A 72 -9.00 -1.00 -3.36
C LEU A 72 -8.78 0.51 -3.33
N ALA A 73 -7.52 0.96 -3.29
CA ALA A 73 -7.19 2.38 -3.31
C ALA A 73 -7.66 3.05 -4.61
N GLN A 74 -7.45 2.41 -5.76
CA GLN A 74 -7.94 2.89 -7.05
C GLN A 74 -9.46 2.97 -7.09
N GLY A 75 -10.15 1.92 -6.65
CA GLY A 75 -11.61 1.92 -6.56
C GLY A 75 -12.14 3.04 -5.65
N MET A 76 -11.44 3.34 -4.56
CA MET A 76 -11.83 4.42 -3.66
C MET A 76 -11.58 5.81 -4.23
N VAL A 77 -10.50 6.03 -4.97
CA VAL A 77 -10.28 7.26 -5.73
C VAL A 77 -11.41 7.47 -6.72
N GLU A 78 -11.66 6.49 -7.57
CA GLU A 78 -12.65 6.63 -8.63
C GLU A 78 -14.06 6.82 -8.07
N PHE A 79 -14.41 6.08 -7.02
CA PHE A 79 -15.66 6.28 -6.29
C PHE A 79 -15.77 7.70 -5.73
N SER A 80 -14.74 8.21 -5.06
CA SER A 80 -14.77 9.53 -4.42
C SER A 80 -14.90 10.69 -5.41
N ARG A 81 -14.30 10.57 -6.59
CA ARG A 81 -14.35 11.59 -7.66
C ARG A 81 -15.79 11.89 -8.09
N GLY A 82 -16.64 10.86 -8.11
CA GLY A 82 -18.07 10.98 -8.42
C GLY A 82 -18.85 11.89 -7.46
N PHE A 83 -18.32 12.16 -6.26
CA PHE A 83 -18.99 12.95 -5.22
C PHE A 83 -18.23 14.23 -4.83
N SER A 84 -17.06 14.49 -5.41
CA SER A 84 -16.15 15.57 -5.00
C SER A 84 -15.65 16.43 -6.16
N ASN A 85 -16.46 16.58 -7.20
CA ASN A 85 -16.12 17.36 -8.41
C ASN A 85 -14.81 16.90 -9.09
N GLY A 86 -14.53 15.59 -9.06
CA GLY A 86 -13.34 15.02 -9.68
C GLY A 86 -12.09 15.00 -8.79
N GLU A 87 -12.16 15.50 -7.56
CA GLU A 87 -11.05 15.42 -6.61
C GLU A 87 -10.89 13.98 -6.07
N PRO A 88 -9.65 13.48 -5.89
CA PRO A 88 -9.44 12.16 -5.33
C PRO A 88 -9.50 12.16 -3.80
N VAL A 89 -9.90 11.02 -3.21
CA VAL A 89 -9.72 10.78 -1.77
C VAL A 89 -8.25 10.83 -1.40
N ASN A 90 -7.93 11.60 -0.35
CA ASN A 90 -6.54 11.75 0.13
C ASN A 90 -6.26 11.02 1.46
N THR A 91 -7.31 10.74 2.24
CA THR A 91 -7.20 10.15 3.58
C THR A 91 -8.38 9.22 3.83
N ILE A 92 -8.10 8.02 4.34
CA ILE A 92 -9.13 7.09 4.82
C ILE A 92 -8.81 6.73 6.27
N GLU A 93 -9.75 6.97 7.17
CA GLU A 93 -9.63 6.62 8.57
C GLU A 93 -10.38 5.32 8.83
N THR A 94 -9.70 4.36 9.46
CA THR A 94 -10.30 3.14 9.98
C THR A 94 -10.11 3.07 11.48
N GLU A 95 -10.75 2.10 12.14
CA GLU A 95 -10.57 1.86 13.57
C GLU A 95 -9.08 1.66 13.94
N LYS A 96 -8.35 0.93 13.10
CA LYS A 96 -6.98 0.46 13.41
C LYS A 96 -5.89 1.15 12.60
N THR A 97 -6.25 1.89 11.55
CA THR A 97 -5.28 2.47 10.63
C THR A 97 -5.73 3.82 10.11
N ARG A 98 -4.73 4.62 9.72
CA ARG A 98 -4.92 5.77 8.82
C ARG A 98 -4.24 5.45 7.50
N VAL A 99 -4.99 5.59 6.41
CA VAL A 99 -4.49 5.45 5.04
C VAL A 99 -4.35 6.85 4.46
N VAL A 100 -3.21 7.12 3.82
CA VAL A 100 -2.94 8.34 3.07
C VAL A 100 -2.71 7.94 1.63
N LEU A 101 -3.40 8.63 0.72
CA LEU A 101 -3.28 8.45 -0.71
C LEU A 101 -2.97 9.80 -1.35
N GLN A 102 -1.86 9.90 -2.06
CA GLN A 102 -1.40 11.15 -2.64
C GLN A 102 -0.98 10.93 -4.08
N GLU A 103 -1.58 11.69 -5.00
CA GLU A 103 -1.06 11.87 -6.35
C GLU A 103 0.07 12.89 -6.29
N VAL A 104 1.30 12.47 -6.60
CA VAL A 104 2.49 13.34 -6.56
C VAL A 104 2.78 13.97 -7.92
N GLU A 105 2.48 13.22 -8.98
CA GLU A 105 2.52 13.62 -10.38
C GLU A 105 1.36 12.89 -11.09
N PRO A 106 0.94 13.33 -12.29
CA PRO A 106 -0.15 12.68 -13.00
C PRO A 106 0.05 11.16 -13.09
N SER A 107 -0.92 10.40 -12.56
CA SER A 107 -0.91 8.93 -12.47
C SER A 107 0.16 8.32 -11.56
N TRP A 108 0.97 9.10 -10.84
CA TRP A 108 1.91 8.60 -9.84
C TRP A 108 1.34 8.76 -8.44
N TRP A 109 1.14 7.63 -7.78
CA TRP A 109 0.46 7.58 -6.49
C TRP A 109 1.35 7.01 -5.41
N ILE A 110 1.30 7.64 -4.24
CA ILE A 110 1.84 7.11 -2.99
C ILE A 110 0.66 6.67 -2.13
N LEU A 111 0.66 5.39 -1.75
CA LEU A 111 -0.27 4.80 -0.79
C LEU A 111 0.50 4.43 0.47
N ALA A 112 0.18 5.07 1.59
CA ALA A 112 0.80 4.80 2.88
C ALA A 112 -0.25 4.43 3.92
N VAL A 113 -0.06 3.30 4.60
CA VAL A 113 -0.93 2.87 5.69
C VAL A 113 -0.16 2.93 6.99
N ARG A 114 -0.63 3.73 7.94
CA ARG A 114 -0.12 3.79 9.30
C ARG A 114 -1.05 3.03 10.23
N ARG A 115 -0.52 2.11 11.01
CA ARG A 115 -1.25 1.43 12.08
C ARG A 115 -1.33 2.31 13.32
N HIS A 116 -2.46 2.28 14.01
CA HIS A 116 -2.66 2.96 15.28
C HIS A 116 -1.90 2.26 16.41
N THR A 117 -1.54 3.06 17.41
CA THR A 117 -1.01 2.55 18.68
C THR A 117 -2.06 1.64 19.32
N HIS A 118 -1.64 0.49 19.82
CA HIS A 118 -2.51 -0.44 20.55
C HIS A 118 -1.77 -1.02 21.75
N VAL A 119 -2.53 -1.64 22.64
CA VAL A 119 -2.07 -2.25 23.90
C VAL A 119 -1.99 -3.76 23.75
#